data_AF-A0A4Y4M330-F1
#
_entry.id   AF-A0A4Y4M330-F1
#
_cell.length_a   1.000
_cell.length_b   1.000
_cell.length_c   1.000
_cell.angle_alpha   90.00
_cell.angle_beta   90.00
_cell.angle_gamma   90.00
#
_symmetry.space_group_name_H-M   'P 1'
#
loop_
_entity.id
_entity.type
_entity.pdbx_description
1 polymer ?
#
loop_
_entity_poly.entity_id
_entity_poly.type
_entity_poly.pdbx_seq_one_letter_code
_entity_poly.pdbx_strand_id
1 'polypeptide(L)'
;MTFRIDPEKQDIQLYWKNNKGEIMKSIDVLRNNVETQHKKLVFAMNGGMFEPDNSPKGLYIEDFKILKPLDTLQGTGNFYLEPNGVLYLTQNNSACIIETRQYQHNKNIRFATQSGPMLIINRKINPIFQKNSKNLNIRNGVGILENGKLVFAMSKKEISFYHLAEYFKNLGCKEALYLDGYVSRTYLPKKNWIQKDGNFGVMIGVTEPSE
;
A
#
# COMPACT_ATOMS: atom_id res chain seq x y z
N MET A 1 -10.34 10.28 -1.85
CA MET A 1 -10.59 9.70 -0.53
C MET A 1 -9.28 9.70 0.23
N THR A 2 -9.31 9.96 1.55
CA THR A 2 -8.11 10.01 2.38
C THR A 2 -8.39 9.38 3.74
N PHE A 3 -7.49 8.53 4.22
CA PHE A 3 -7.53 7.89 5.53
C PHE A 3 -6.18 8.09 6.21
N ARG A 4 -6.19 8.44 7.50
CA ARG A 4 -4.98 8.62 8.30
C ARG A 4 -5.01 7.62 9.43
N ILE A 5 -3.86 7.02 9.72
CA ILE A 5 -3.72 6.01 10.76
C ILE A 5 -2.42 6.21 11.53
N ASP A 6 -2.50 5.93 12.82
CA ASP A 6 -1.35 5.81 13.70
C ASP A 6 -1.05 4.31 13.89
N PRO A 7 -0.02 3.76 13.22
CA PRO A 7 0.24 2.32 13.24
C PRO A 7 0.64 1.81 14.63
N GLU A 8 1.15 2.68 15.51
CA GLU A 8 1.46 2.33 16.90
C GLU A 8 0.21 2.19 17.78
N LYS A 9 -0.95 2.68 17.32
CA LYS A 9 -2.21 2.68 18.09
C LYS A 9 -3.33 1.86 17.46
N GLN A 10 -3.21 1.52 16.18
CA GLN A 10 -4.25 0.88 15.40
C GLN A 10 -3.68 -0.33 14.67
N ASP A 11 -4.43 -1.44 14.64
CA ASP A 11 -3.96 -2.70 14.07
C ASP A 11 -4.02 -2.66 12.53
N ILE A 12 -2.89 -2.26 11.93
CA ILE A 12 -2.66 -2.29 10.48
C ILE A 12 -1.81 -3.51 10.10
N GLN A 13 -2.25 -4.23 9.07
CA GLN A 13 -1.57 -5.43 8.59
C GLN A 13 -1.58 -5.50 7.06
N LEU A 14 -0.69 -6.34 6.53
CA LEU A 14 -0.72 -6.78 5.14
C LEU A 14 -1.38 -8.15 5.05
N TYR A 15 -2.09 -8.36 3.95
CA TYR A 15 -2.93 -9.52 3.73
C TYR A 15 -2.73 -10.02 2.31
N TRP A 16 -2.32 -11.29 2.14
CA TRP A 16 -2.25 -11.93 0.82
C TRP A 16 -3.08 -13.20 0.74
N LYS A 17 -2.79 -14.17 1.62
CA LYS A 17 -3.48 -15.46 1.68
C LYS A 17 -4.30 -15.59 2.96
N ASN A 18 -5.41 -16.31 2.89
CA ASN A 18 -6.17 -16.67 4.08
C ASN A 18 -5.44 -17.79 4.85
N ASN A 19 -6.01 -18.16 6.00
CA ASN A 19 -5.54 -19.27 6.85
C ASN A 19 -5.52 -20.66 6.18
N LYS A 20 -6.19 -20.83 5.03
CA LYS A 20 -6.14 -22.06 4.21
C LYS A 20 -5.06 -22.00 3.11
N GLY A 21 -4.31 -20.89 3.02
CA GLY A 21 -3.31 -20.67 1.98
C GLY A 21 -3.88 -20.19 0.64
N GLU A 22 -5.17 -19.90 0.57
CA GLU A 22 -5.85 -19.41 -0.64
C GLU A 22 -5.65 -17.90 -0.77
N ILE A 23 -5.36 -17.40 -1.97
CA ILE A 23 -5.21 -15.96 -2.21
C ILE A 23 -6.58 -15.28 -2.07
N MET A 24 -6.67 -14.22 -1.26
CA MET A 24 -7.97 -13.59 -0.93
C MET A 24 -8.58 -12.79 -2.09
N LYS A 25 -7.75 -12.13 -2.90
CA LYS A 25 -8.09 -11.40 -4.14
C LYS A 25 -9.03 -10.19 -4.03
N SER A 26 -9.91 -10.12 -3.04
CA SER A 26 -10.92 -9.07 -2.90
C SER A 26 -11.07 -8.61 -1.45
N ILE A 27 -11.57 -7.38 -1.29
CA ILE A 27 -11.85 -6.81 0.03
C ILE A 27 -12.96 -7.58 0.74
N ASP A 28 -13.96 -8.12 0.02
CA ASP A 28 -15.03 -8.90 0.64
C ASP A 28 -14.49 -10.16 1.32
N VAL A 29 -13.60 -10.89 0.65
CA VAL A 29 -12.95 -12.07 1.22
C VAL A 29 -12.07 -11.69 2.41
N LEU A 30 -11.31 -10.58 2.32
CA LEU A 30 -10.55 -10.06 3.47
C LEU A 30 -11.47 -9.73 4.66
N ARG A 31 -12.59 -9.03 4.41
CA ARG A 31 -13.56 -8.68 5.46
C ARG A 31 -14.07 -9.95 6.14
N ASN A 32 -14.55 -10.91 5.37
CA ASN A 32 -15.07 -12.16 5.91
C ASN A 32 -13.96 -12.91 6.68
N ASN A 33 -12.72 -12.92 6.19
CA ASN A 33 -11.58 -13.55 6.85
C ASN A 33 -11.28 -12.92 8.23
N VAL A 34 -11.26 -11.59 8.35
CA VAL A 34 -11.02 -10.93 9.66
C VAL A 34 -12.21 -11.07 10.61
N GLU A 35 -13.44 -11.14 10.09
CA GLU A 35 -14.64 -11.40 10.88
C GLU A 35 -14.58 -12.79 11.56
N THR A 36 -14.04 -13.82 10.88
CA THR A 36 -13.80 -15.13 11.50
C THR A 36 -12.79 -15.11 12.66
N GLN A 37 -12.04 -14.02 12.81
CA GLN A 37 -11.05 -13.80 13.87
C GLN A 37 -11.58 -12.84 14.95
N HIS A 38 -12.89 -12.61 15.02
CA HIS A 38 -13.52 -11.64 15.93
C HIS A 38 -12.97 -10.22 15.78
N LYS A 39 -12.64 -9.84 14.54
CA LYS A 39 -12.19 -8.49 14.19
C LYS A 39 -13.14 -7.86 13.17
N LYS A 40 -13.27 -6.55 13.26
CA LYS A 40 -13.99 -5.72 12.30
C LYS A 40 -13.01 -5.02 11.38
N LEU A 41 -13.19 -5.18 10.07
CA LEU A 41 -12.44 -4.39 9.08
C LEU A 41 -12.95 -2.95 9.08
N VAL A 42 -12.08 -1.98 9.35
CA VAL A 42 -12.45 -0.54 9.38
C VAL A 42 -11.86 0.26 8.22
N PHE A 43 -10.79 -0.26 7.62
CA PHE A 43 -10.24 0.24 6.37
C PHE A 43 -9.59 -0.90 5.58
N ALA A 44 -9.71 -0.87 4.26
CA ALA A 44 -8.86 -1.67 3.38
C ALA A 44 -8.56 -0.95 2.06
N MET A 45 -7.41 -1.28 1.48
CA MET A 45 -6.96 -0.83 0.18
C MET A 45 -6.10 -1.92 -0.46
N ASN A 46 -6.13 -2.06 -1.78
CA ASN A 46 -5.14 -2.90 -2.46
C ASN A 46 -3.72 -2.35 -2.22
N GLY A 47 -2.77 -3.25 -1.96
CA GLY A 47 -1.39 -2.96 -1.56
C GLY A 47 -0.44 -2.86 -2.75
N GLY A 48 0.77 -3.41 -2.62
CA GLY A 48 1.76 -3.40 -3.68
C GLY A 48 1.31 -4.15 -4.94
N MET A 49 2.08 -3.96 -6.01
CA MET A 49 1.80 -4.59 -7.30
C MET A 49 1.90 -6.11 -7.24
N PHE A 50 1.27 -6.78 -8.20
CA PHE A 50 1.17 -8.23 -8.24
C PHE A 50 1.31 -8.75 -9.68
N GLU A 51 1.69 -10.03 -9.80
CA GLU A 51 1.79 -10.76 -11.06
C GLU A 51 0.41 -11.28 -11.51
N PRO A 52 0.21 -11.72 -12.77
CA PRO A 52 -1.09 -12.18 -13.27
C PRO A 52 -1.76 -13.29 -12.44
N ASP A 53 -0.99 -14.05 -11.65
CA ASP A 53 -1.47 -15.09 -10.73
C ASP A 53 -1.88 -14.56 -9.33
N ASN A 54 -1.93 -13.24 -9.14
CA ASN A 54 -2.14 -12.54 -7.87
C ASN A 54 -1.03 -12.73 -6.83
N SER A 55 0.16 -13.22 -7.21
CA SER A 55 1.32 -13.23 -6.32
C SER A 55 1.97 -11.83 -6.25
N PRO A 56 2.55 -11.41 -5.10
CA PRO A 56 3.19 -10.11 -4.98
C PRO A 56 4.32 -9.94 -5.99
N LYS A 57 4.40 -8.76 -6.60
CA LYS A 57 5.50 -8.37 -7.47
C LYS A 57 6.61 -7.76 -6.60
N GLY A 58 7.74 -8.43 -6.54
CA GLY A 58 8.84 -8.09 -5.63
C GLY A 58 8.57 -8.39 -4.16
N LEU A 59 9.24 -7.66 -3.26
CA LEU A 59 9.32 -8.00 -1.85
C LEU A 59 7.91 -8.13 -1.24
N TYR A 60 7.69 -9.26 -0.58
CA TYR A 60 6.56 -9.44 0.32
C TYR A 60 7.00 -10.14 1.61
N ILE A 61 6.73 -9.48 2.73
CA ILE A 61 6.94 -10.02 4.07
C ILE A 61 5.60 -10.02 4.79
N GLU A 62 5.23 -11.16 5.37
CA GLU A 62 4.03 -11.34 6.19
C GLU A 62 4.40 -12.11 7.45
N ASP A 63 4.05 -11.56 8.62
CA ASP A 63 4.42 -12.08 9.95
C ASP A 63 5.89 -12.56 10.03
N PHE A 64 6.81 -11.64 9.72
CA PHE A 64 8.27 -11.83 9.75
C PHE A 64 8.85 -12.79 8.72
N LYS A 65 8.02 -13.40 7.86
CA LYS A 65 8.47 -14.34 6.83
C LYS A 65 8.57 -13.65 5.48
N ILE A 66 9.73 -13.74 4.85
CA ILE A 66 9.93 -13.31 3.46
C ILE A 66 9.24 -14.36 2.56
N LEU A 67 8.11 -13.99 1.98
CA LEU A 67 7.33 -14.85 1.08
C LEU A 67 7.67 -14.60 -0.39
N LYS A 68 8.14 -13.39 -0.72
CA LYS A 68 8.70 -13.03 -2.04
C LYS A 68 9.94 -12.17 -1.84
N PRO A 69 11.04 -12.42 -2.56
CA PRO A 69 12.28 -11.65 -2.42
C PRO A 69 12.12 -10.23 -2.99
N LEU A 70 13.01 -9.32 -2.58
CA LEU A 70 13.13 -7.99 -3.17
C LEU A 70 13.45 -8.10 -4.66
N ASP A 71 12.73 -7.34 -5.48
CA ASP A 71 13.02 -7.22 -6.90
C ASP A 71 13.80 -5.92 -7.16
N THR A 72 15.02 -6.07 -7.66
CA THR A 72 15.90 -4.97 -8.05
C THR A 72 16.22 -4.98 -9.54
N LEU A 73 15.46 -5.76 -10.32
CA LEU A 73 15.66 -5.88 -11.75
C LEU A 73 15.14 -4.64 -12.48
N GLN A 74 15.56 -4.50 -13.73
CA GLN A 74 14.98 -3.53 -14.65
C GLN A 74 13.88 -4.21 -15.46
N GLY A 75 12.85 -3.44 -15.82
CA GLY A 75 11.74 -3.95 -16.61
C GLY A 75 10.80 -2.85 -17.06
N THR A 76 9.62 -3.25 -17.52
CA THR A 76 8.61 -2.34 -18.07
C THR A 76 7.39 -2.19 -17.15
N GLY A 77 6.73 -1.03 -17.25
CA GLY A 77 5.55 -0.72 -16.47
C GLY A 77 5.86 -0.03 -15.13
N ASN A 78 4.80 0.35 -14.42
CA ASN A 78 4.90 1.25 -13.27
C ASN A 78 5.81 0.73 -12.15
N PHE A 79 5.86 -0.60 -11.94
CA PHE A 79 6.69 -1.23 -10.92
C PHE A 79 8.18 -0.87 -11.05
N TYR A 80 8.67 -0.82 -12.29
CA TYR A 80 10.08 -0.56 -12.59
C TYR A 80 10.36 0.93 -12.88
N LEU A 81 9.39 1.83 -12.67
CA LEU A 81 9.64 3.27 -12.70
C LEU A 81 10.40 3.67 -11.44
N GLU A 82 11.71 3.84 -11.59
CA GLU A 82 12.59 4.26 -10.51
C GLU A 82 12.51 5.79 -10.25
N PRO A 83 12.70 6.23 -8.99
CA PRO A 83 12.79 5.41 -7.79
C PRO A 83 11.46 4.72 -7.46
N ASN A 84 11.51 3.43 -7.15
CA ASN A 84 10.42 2.63 -6.58
C ASN A 84 10.75 2.30 -5.11
N GLY A 85 9.84 1.68 -4.38
CA GLY A 85 10.02 1.58 -2.93
C GLY A 85 9.30 0.45 -2.23
N VAL A 86 9.59 0.35 -0.93
CA VAL A 86 9.03 -0.63 -0.01
C VAL A 86 8.31 0.11 1.11
N LEU A 87 7.04 -0.22 1.32
CA LEU A 87 6.34 0.06 2.58
C LEU A 87 6.61 -1.11 3.52
N TYR A 88 7.04 -0.84 4.76
CA TYR A 88 7.15 -1.87 5.79
C TYR A 88 6.68 -1.41 7.18
N LEU A 89 6.33 -2.39 8.01
CA LEU A 89 5.97 -2.24 9.43
C LEU A 89 6.89 -3.13 10.27
N THR A 90 7.41 -2.61 11.37
CA THR A 90 8.25 -3.37 12.30
C THR A 90 7.42 -4.10 13.37
N GLN A 91 8.08 -4.93 14.18
CA GLN A 91 7.51 -5.61 15.35
C GLN A 91 6.82 -4.64 16.32
N ASN A 92 7.33 -3.41 16.43
CA ASN A 92 6.79 -2.38 17.31
C ASN A 92 5.76 -1.48 16.58
N ASN A 93 5.27 -1.92 15.42
CA ASN A 93 4.36 -1.20 14.54
C ASN A 93 4.87 0.16 14.03
N SER A 94 6.18 0.40 14.06
CA SER A 94 6.75 1.57 13.39
C SER A 94 6.70 1.36 11.87
N ALA A 95 6.12 2.32 11.15
CA ALA A 95 6.03 2.29 9.70
C ALA A 95 7.21 3.01 9.02
N CYS A 96 7.57 2.56 7.83
CA CYS A 96 8.55 3.23 6.98
C CYS A 96 8.19 3.05 5.51
N ILE A 97 8.52 4.06 4.72
CA ILE A 97 8.55 3.99 3.26
C ILE A 97 9.98 4.33 2.85
N ILE A 98 10.61 3.46 2.09
CA ILE A 98 12.01 3.61 1.68
C ILE A 98 12.18 3.24 0.20
N GLU A 99 13.16 3.85 -0.46
CA GLU A 99 13.56 3.47 -1.81
C GLU A 99 14.06 2.02 -1.84
N THR A 100 13.70 1.26 -2.87
CA THR A 100 14.10 -0.15 -3.04
C THR A 100 15.61 -0.34 -2.94
N ARG A 101 16.40 0.56 -3.56
CA ARG A 101 17.86 0.48 -3.56
C ARG A 101 18.48 0.73 -2.18
N GLN A 102 17.74 1.38 -1.29
CA GLN A 102 18.15 1.67 0.09
C GLN A 102 17.58 0.66 1.10
N TYR A 103 16.65 -0.20 0.66
CA TYR A 103 16.06 -1.21 1.52
C TYR A 103 17.11 -2.24 1.95
N GLN A 104 17.24 -2.40 3.27
CA GLN A 104 18.02 -3.46 3.88
C GLN A 104 17.10 -4.27 4.79
N HIS A 105 17.10 -5.59 4.60
CA HIS A 105 16.27 -6.45 5.42
C HIS A 105 16.72 -6.43 6.89
N ASN A 106 15.74 -6.35 7.78
CA ASN A 106 15.90 -6.47 9.22
C ASN A 106 14.88 -7.50 9.74
N LYS A 107 15.31 -8.39 10.65
CA LYS A 107 14.46 -9.42 11.26
C LYS A 107 13.26 -8.85 12.04
N ASN A 108 13.34 -7.60 12.47
CA ASN A 108 12.24 -6.90 13.14
C ASN A 108 11.14 -6.45 12.18
N ILE A 109 11.32 -6.57 10.86
CA ILE A 109 10.28 -6.21 9.87
C ILE A 109 9.21 -7.31 9.89
N ARG A 110 8.02 -6.94 10.36
CA ARG A 110 6.86 -7.84 10.45
C ARG A 110 6.13 -7.95 9.13
N PHE A 111 5.90 -6.82 8.47
CA PHE A 111 5.21 -6.74 7.19
C PHE A 111 5.98 -5.88 6.21
N ALA A 112 6.01 -6.26 4.93
CA ALA A 112 6.53 -5.41 3.87
C ALA A 112 5.86 -5.71 2.53
N THR A 113 5.69 -4.68 1.71
CA THR A 113 5.25 -4.81 0.31
C THR A 113 6.03 -3.83 -0.55
N GLN A 114 6.57 -4.33 -1.66
CA GLN A 114 7.21 -3.52 -2.68
C GLN A 114 6.20 -3.01 -3.71
N SER A 115 6.42 -1.79 -4.18
CA SER A 115 5.63 -1.18 -5.25
C SER A 115 6.42 -0.06 -5.91
N GLY A 116 5.87 0.57 -6.93
CA GLY A 116 6.51 1.70 -7.58
C GLY A 116 5.59 2.38 -8.59
N PRO A 117 5.82 3.67 -8.88
CA PRO A 117 6.94 4.50 -8.43
C PRO A 117 6.76 5.10 -7.02
N MET A 118 7.86 5.56 -6.41
CA MET A 118 7.79 6.49 -5.29
C MET A 118 7.15 7.81 -5.74
N LEU A 119 6.23 8.32 -4.94
CA LEU A 119 5.50 9.55 -5.21
C LEU A 119 6.24 10.78 -4.66
N ILE A 120 6.67 10.68 -3.42
CA ILE A 120 7.42 11.70 -2.69
C ILE A 120 8.69 11.06 -2.16
N ILE A 121 9.83 11.75 -2.35
CA ILE A 121 11.16 11.37 -1.90
C ILE A 121 11.76 12.56 -1.17
N ASN A 122 12.12 12.42 0.11
CA ASN A 122 12.67 13.51 0.92
C ASN A 122 11.84 14.80 0.82
N ARG A 123 10.51 14.67 0.97
CA ARG A 123 9.51 15.77 0.88
C ARG A 123 9.40 16.44 -0.50
N LYS A 124 10.03 15.89 -1.53
CA LYS A 124 9.98 16.40 -2.91
C LYS A 124 9.21 15.44 -3.82
N ILE A 125 8.53 15.97 -4.83
CA ILE A 125 7.89 15.16 -5.87
C ILE A 125 8.97 14.41 -6.63
N ASN A 126 8.74 13.12 -6.91
CA ASN A 126 9.65 12.33 -7.74
C ASN A 126 9.85 13.02 -9.11
N PRO A 127 11.10 13.35 -9.50
CA PRO A 127 11.40 14.18 -10.68
C PRO A 127 10.99 13.54 -12.01
N ILE A 128 10.73 12.23 -12.05
CA ILE A 128 10.27 11.57 -13.27
C ILE A 128 8.86 12.00 -13.69
N PHE A 129 8.07 12.60 -12.78
CA PHE A 129 6.69 12.96 -13.08
C PHE A 129 6.59 14.29 -13.81
N GLN A 130 6.03 14.23 -15.00
CA GLN A 130 5.68 15.40 -15.78
C GLN A 130 4.36 16.00 -15.30
N LYS A 131 4.36 17.30 -15.01
CA LYS A 131 3.18 18.06 -14.57
C LYS A 131 2.00 17.93 -15.54
N ASN A 132 2.28 17.95 -16.85
CA ASN A 132 1.27 17.92 -17.91
C ASN A 132 1.04 16.50 -18.49
N SER A 133 1.42 15.43 -17.77
CA SER A 133 1.23 14.06 -18.24
C SER A 133 -0.23 13.75 -18.56
N LYS A 134 -0.45 13.14 -19.73
CA LYS A 134 -1.77 12.67 -20.19
C LYS A 134 -2.11 11.26 -19.70
N ASN A 135 -1.22 10.59 -18.97
CA ASN A 135 -1.48 9.28 -18.39
C ASN A 135 -2.33 9.45 -17.13
N LEU A 136 -3.65 9.40 -17.31
CA LEU A 136 -4.64 9.55 -16.25
C LEU A 136 -5.19 8.17 -15.88
N ASN A 137 -5.23 7.88 -14.58
CA ASN A 137 -5.83 6.65 -14.04
C ASN A 137 -6.45 6.96 -12.69
N ILE A 138 -7.38 6.13 -12.25
CA ILE A 138 -7.71 6.09 -10.82
C ILE A 138 -6.49 5.52 -10.10
N ARG A 139 -5.96 6.27 -9.13
CA ARG A 139 -4.71 5.94 -8.46
C ARG A 139 -4.88 5.94 -6.96
N ASN A 140 -4.11 5.11 -6.30
CA ASN A 140 -3.98 5.09 -4.85
C ASN A 140 -2.52 5.23 -4.43
N GLY A 141 -2.29 5.39 -3.13
CA GLY A 141 -0.95 5.42 -2.58
C GLY A 141 -0.98 5.52 -1.07
N VAL A 142 0.21 5.40 -0.51
CA VAL A 142 0.48 5.55 0.92
C VAL A 142 1.61 6.56 1.11
N GLY A 143 1.42 7.51 2.01
CA GLY A 143 2.44 8.45 2.46
C GLY A 143 2.71 8.26 3.94
N ILE A 144 3.88 8.71 4.39
CA ILE A 144 4.24 8.72 5.81
C ILE A 144 4.57 10.16 6.24
N LEU A 145 4.02 10.58 7.37
CA LEU A 145 4.27 11.87 8.00
C LEU A 145 5.53 11.81 8.88
N GLU A 146 6.04 12.96 9.31
CA GLU A 146 7.23 13.00 10.16
C GLU A 146 7.06 12.24 11.49
N ASN A 147 5.84 12.23 12.03
CA ASN A 147 5.49 11.52 13.26
C ASN A 147 5.17 10.02 13.06
N GLY A 148 5.56 9.42 11.93
CA GLY A 148 5.36 7.99 11.66
C GLY A 148 3.94 7.59 11.26
N LYS A 149 2.97 8.51 11.29
CA LYS A 149 1.59 8.22 10.86
C LYS A 149 1.51 8.00 9.35
N LEU A 150 0.72 7.02 8.94
CA LEU A 150 0.47 6.73 7.54
C LEU A 150 -0.76 7.51 7.04
N VAL A 151 -0.69 7.91 5.77
CA VAL A 151 -1.78 8.55 5.04
C VAL A 151 -2.05 7.74 3.80
N PHE A 152 -3.23 7.15 3.71
CA PHE A 152 -3.70 6.44 2.53
C PHE A 152 -4.59 7.37 1.72
N ALA A 153 -4.41 7.39 0.40
CA ALA A 153 -5.25 8.16 -0.50
C ALA A 153 -5.62 7.37 -1.75
N MET A 154 -6.80 7.66 -2.28
CA MET A 154 -7.27 7.17 -3.58
C MET A 154 -8.00 8.30 -4.29
N SER A 155 -7.72 8.50 -5.58
CA SER A 155 -8.41 9.49 -6.39
C SER A 155 -9.84 9.04 -6.70
N LYS A 156 -10.79 9.99 -6.76
CA LYS A 156 -12.18 9.69 -7.16
C LYS A 156 -12.36 9.70 -8.69
N LYS A 157 -11.44 10.36 -9.39
CA LYS A 157 -11.38 10.49 -10.84
C LYS A 157 -9.96 10.18 -11.28
N GLU A 158 -9.80 10.02 -12.58
CA GLU A 158 -8.49 9.78 -13.16
C GLU A 158 -7.58 11.00 -12.97
N ILE A 159 -6.36 10.76 -12.49
CA ILE A 159 -5.32 11.77 -12.29
C ILE A 159 -3.96 11.25 -12.76
N SER A 160 -3.02 12.15 -13.01
CA SER A 160 -1.63 11.79 -13.29
C SER A 160 -0.86 11.47 -12.00
N PHE A 161 0.30 10.80 -12.13
CA PHE A 161 1.20 10.60 -11.01
C PHE A 161 1.63 11.91 -10.34
N TYR A 162 1.88 12.96 -11.15
CA TYR A 162 2.26 14.27 -10.62
C TYR A 162 1.19 14.83 -9.66
N HIS A 163 -0.09 14.79 -10.04
CA HIS A 163 -1.17 15.29 -9.18
C HIS A 163 -1.35 14.45 -7.92
N LEU A 164 -1.15 13.13 -8.00
CA LEU A 164 -1.18 12.29 -6.80
C LEU A 164 0.00 12.62 -5.87
N ALA A 165 1.21 12.79 -6.42
CA ALA A 165 2.39 13.18 -5.65
C ALA A 165 2.18 14.57 -5.01
N GLU A 166 1.73 15.56 -5.77
CA GLU A 166 1.40 16.90 -5.26
C GLU A 166 0.40 16.85 -4.10
N TYR A 167 -0.61 15.97 -4.19
CA TYR A 167 -1.54 15.74 -3.09
C TYR A 167 -0.84 15.24 -1.82
N PHE A 168 0.03 14.23 -1.92
CA PHE A 168 0.81 13.73 -0.76
C PHE A 168 1.78 14.77 -0.20
N LYS A 169 2.42 15.57 -1.07
CA LYS A 169 3.28 16.68 -0.66
C LYS A 169 2.50 17.70 0.16
N ASN A 170 1.33 18.11 -0.32
CA ASN A 170 0.46 19.08 0.37
C ASN A 170 -0.09 18.55 1.71
N LEU A 171 -0.19 17.22 1.85
CA LEU A 171 -0.53 16.58 3.13
C LEU A 171 0.64 16.54 4.13
N GLY A 172 1.85 16.92 3.71
CA GLY A 172 3.06 16.97 4.53
C GLY A 172 3.80 15.63 4.63
N CYS A 173 3.60 14.71 3.67
CA CYS A 173 4.31 13.43 3.69
C CYS A 173 5.80 13.62 3.39
N LYS A 174 6.66 12.95 4.17
CA LYS A 174 8.11 12.94 3.92
C LYS A 174 8.50 11.97 2.83
N GLU A 175 7.83 10.81 2.80
CA GLU A 175 7.94 9.79 1.78
C GLU A 175 6.54 9.37 1.37
N ALA A 176 6.35 9.00 0.10
CA ALA A 176 5.10 8.42 -0.35
C ALA A 176 5.35 7.44 -1.50
N LEU A 177 4.53 6.40 -1.57
CA LEU A 177 4.66 5.28 -2.49
C LEU A 177 3.33 5.06 -3.21
N TYR A 178 3.40 4.94 -4.53
CA TYR A 178 2.28 4.49 -5.33
C TYR A 178 2.07 3.00 -5.10
N LEU A 179 0.83 2.60 -4.86
CA LEU A 179 0.43 1.20 -4.71
C LEU A 179 -0.09 0.69 -6.06
N ASP A 180 -0.79 -0.44 -6.10
CA ASP A 180 -1.35 -0.91 -7.36
C ASP A 180 -2.50 -0.03 -7.89
N GLY A 181 -2.48 0.26 -9.20
CA GLY A 181 -3.55 1.00 -9.87
C GLY A 181 -4.09 0.33 -11.12
N TYR A 182 -3.81 -0.95 -11.37
CA TYR A 182 -4.61 -1.71 -12.33
C TYR A 182 -6.07 -1.80 -11.85
N VAL A 183 -6.28 -2.02 -10.55
CA VAL A 183 -7.59 -1.90 -9.89
C VAL A 183 -7.42 -1.24 -8.53
N SER A 184 -7.59 0.10 -8.46
CA SER A 184 -7.64 0.78 -7.16
C SER A 184 -9.02 0.61 -6.51
N ARG A 185 -9.04 0.07 -5.28
CA ARG A 185 -10.23 -0.03 -4.43
C ARG A 185 -9.93 0.45 -3.03
N THR A 186 -10.93 1.01 -2.38
CA THR A 186 -10.87 1.37 -0.97
C THR A 186 -12.17 0.99 -0.29
N TYR A 187 -12.06 0.42 0.90
CA TYR A 187 -13.13 0.23 1.85
C TYR A 187 -12.89 1.12 3.05
N LEU A 188 -13.83 2.02 3.32
CA LEU A 188 -13.81 2.96 4.42
C LEU A 188 -15.26 3.29 4.83
N PRO A 189 -15.94 2.39 5.56
CA PRO A 189 -17.35 2.51 5.90
C PRO A 189 -17.66 3.78 6.69
N LYS A 190 -16.75 4.23 7.57
CA LYS A 190 -16.89 5.48 8.34
C LYS A 190 -17.07 6.74 7.47
N LYS A 191 -16.71 6.67 6.19
CA LYS A 191 -16.91 7.77 5.21
C LYS A 191 -17.90 7.40 4.10
N ASN A 192 -18.74 6.38 4.31
CA ASN A 192 -19.68 5.85 3.32
C ASN A 192 -19.01 5.50 1.98
N TRP A 193 -17.75 5.05 2.02
CA TRP A 193 -17.01 4.62 0.84
C TRP A 193 -16.79 3.13 0.91
N ILE A 194 -17.66 2.36 0.24
CA ILE A 194 -17.74 0.92 0.41
C ILE A 194 -17.49 0.27 -0.94
N GLN A 195 -16.26 -0.15 -1.19
CA GLN A 195 -15.92 -1.02 -2.32
C GLN A 195 -15.39 -2.33 -1.76
N LYS A 196 -16.09 -3.41 -2.09
CA LYS A 196 -15.81 -4.76 -1.57
C LYS A 196 -15.24 -5.69 -2.65
N ASP A 197 -15.39 -5.29 -3.91
CA ASP A 197 -14.88 -6.00 -5.08
C ASP A 197 -13.36 -5.89 -5.20
N GLY A 198 -12.79 -6.67 -6.12
CA GLY A 198 -11.36 -6.69 -6.39
C GLY A 198 -10.91 -7.97 -7.07
N ASN A 199 -9.71 -7.90 -7.66
CA ASN A 199 -8.94 -9.06 -8.09
C ASN A 199 -7.45 -8.69 -8.03
N PHE A 200 -6.96 -8.39 -6.83
CA PHE A 200 -5.59 -7.92 -6.58
C PHE A 200 -4.79 -8.92 -5.74
N GLY A 201 -3.47 -8.72 -5.68
CA GLY A 201 -2.59 -9.53 -4.84
C GLY A 201 -2.67 -9.11 -3.37
N VAL A 202 -1.69 -8.31 -2.94
CA VAL A 202 -1.60 -7.83 -1.55
C VAL A 202 -2.72 -6.83 -1.25
N MET A 203 -3.23 -6.87 -0.03
CA MET A 203 -4.10 -5.85 0.56
C MET A 203 -3.47 -5.29 1.83
N ILE A 204 -3.81 -4.03 2.12
CA ILE A 204 -3.51 -3.36 3.38
C ILE A 204 -4.85 -3.20 4.10
N GLY A 205 -4.94 -3.74 5.32
CA GLY A 205 -6.16 -3.69 6.11
C GLY A 205 -5.90 -3.11 7.49
N VAL A 206 -6.92 -2.44 8.03
CA VAL A 206 -6.95 -1.97 9.41
C VAL A 206 -8.14 -2.59 10.09
N THR A 207 -7.90 -3.14 11.27
CA THR A 207 -8.92 -3.83 12.04
C THR A 207 -9.04 -3.27 13.45
N GLU A 208 -10.22 -3.46 14.02
CA GLU A 208 -10.52 -3.21 15.43
C GLU A 208 -11.15 -4.50 16.00
N PRO A 209 -11.06 -4.76 17.32
CA PRO A 209 -11.83 -5.83 17.93
C PRO A 209 -13.32 -5.69 17.58
N SER A 210 -13.98 -6.80 17.24
CA SER A 210 -15.44 -6.79 17.10
C SER A 210 -16.08 -6.58 18.48
N GLU A 211 -17.12 -5.75 18.53
CA GLU A 211 -18.03 -5.66 19.68
C GLU A 211 -18.82 -6.96 19.87
#